data_AF-A0A1H5ZFD9-F1
#
_entry.id   AF-A0A1H5ZFD9-F1
#
_cell.length_a   1.000
_cell.length_b   1.000
_cell.length_c   1.000
_cell.angle_alpha   90.00
_cell.angle_beta   90.00
_cell.angle_gamma   90.00
#
_symmetry.space_group_name_H-M   'P 1'
#
loop_
_entity.id
_entity.type
_entity.pdbx_description
1 polymer ?
#
loop_
_entity_poly.entity_id
_entity_poly.type
_entity_poly.pdbx_seq_one_letter_code
_entity_poly.pdbx_strand_id
1 'polypeptide(L)'
;MLTSMFRRGWLAVIAVAARQWAVAEPLPIFADYPKFDLAPDVPDELIPAALRGVGSSELPAPEAIAALDHPALILTWDTDPLHPVSTAERLHELLPNSTLHVSRTAEDVKSWTGRVTGFFAG
;
A
#
# COMPACT_ATOMS: atom_id res chain seq x y z
N MET A 1 5.17 11.12 35.89
CA MET A 1 3.69 11.04 35.82
C MET A 1 3.16 11.36 34.41
N LEU A 2 3.68 12.39 33.71
CA LEU A 2 3.27 12.72 32.32
C LEU A 2 3.50 11.61 31.27
N THR A 3 4.55 10.80 31.39
CA THR A 3 4.87 9.70 30.46
C THR A 3 3.85 8.55 30.49
N SER A 4 3.12 8.39 31.60
CA SER A 4 2.09 7.35 31.79
C SER A 4 0.75 7.73 31.16
N MET A 5 0.39 9.02 31.16
CA MET A 5 -0.86 9.50 30.53
C MET A 5 -0.75 9.51 29.00
N PHE A 6 0.42 9.86 28.45
CA PHE A 6 0.66 9.87 27.00
C PHE A 6 0.58 8.46 26.38
N ARG A 7 1.11 7.44 27.08
CA ARG A 7 1.00 6.03 26.67
C ARG A 7 -0.46 5.51 26.65
N ARG A 8 -1.30 5.92 27.62
CA ARG A 8 -2.71 5.48 27.68
C ARG A 8 -3.58 6.11 26.59
N GLY A 9 -3.35 7.38 26.26
CA GLY A 9 -4.07 8.04 25.17
C GLY A 9 -3.75 7.44 23.80
N TRP A 10 -2.50 7.02 23.59
CA TRP A 10 -2.05 6.48 22.30
C TRP A 10 -2.50 5.04 22.05
N LEU A 11 -2.43 4.18 23.07
CA LEU A 11 -2.95 2.81 22.99
C LEU A 11 -4.46 2.82 22.69
N ALA A 12 -5.21 3.79 23.22
CA ALA A 12 -6.63 3.94 22.90
C ALA A 12 -6.86 4.32 21.42
N VAL A 13 -6.04 5.20 20.84
CA VAL A 13 -6.12 5.58 19.41
C VAL A 13 -5.77 4.40 18.50
N ILE A 14 -4.73 3.63 18.84
CA ILE A 14 -4.34 2.42 18.10
C ILE A 14 -5.43 1.35 18.19
N ALA A 15 -5.96 1.10 19.39
CA ALA A 15 -7.04 0.15 19.58
C ALA A 15 -8.33 0.55 18.85
N VAL A 16 -8.63 1.85 18.77
CA VAL A 16 -9.75 2.36 17.97
C VAL A 16 -9.47 2.18 16.48
N ALA A 17 -8.29 2.54 15.99
CA ALA A 17 -7.93 2.37 14.57
C ALA A 17 -7.94 0.89 14.14
N ALA A 18 -7.39 -0.01 14.96
CA ALA A 18 -7.42 -1.45 14.71
C ALA A 18 -8.85 -2.01 14.71
N ARG A 19 -9.71 -1.58 15.65
CA ARG A 19 -11.13 -1.94 15.66
C ARG A 19 -11.88 -1.41 14.44
N GLN A 20 -11.59 -0.18 14.02
CA GLN A 20 -12.20 0.44 12.84
C GLN A 20 -11.79 -0.29 11.56
N TRP A 21 -10.53 -0.72 11.44
CA TRP A 21 -10.08 -1.55 10.32
C TRP A 21 -10.74 -2.92 10.29
N ALA A 22 -10.88 -3.59 11.43
CA ALA A 22 -11.54 -4.90 11.49
C ALA A 22 -13.00 -4.87 10.99
N VAL A 23 -13.69 -3.75 11.23
CA VAL A 23 -15.09 -3.55 10.79
C VAL A 23 -15.23 -2.76 9.50
N ALA A 24 -14.13 -2.36 8.86
CA ALA A 24 -14.19 -1.61 7.61
C ALA A 24 -14.86 -2.43 6.51
N GLU A 25 -15.57 -1.71 5.64
CA GLU A 25 -16.06 -2.27 4.38
C GLU A 25 -14.87 -2.61 3.48
N PRO A 26 -14.94 -3.68 2.67
CA PRO A 26 -13.93 -3.97 1.67
C PRO A 26 -13.69 -2.77 0.75
N LEU A 27 -12.47 -2.62 0.24
CA LEU A 27 -12.20 -1.64 -0.81
C LEU A 27 -13.13 -1.89 -2.00
N PRO A 28 -13.55 -0.86 -2.76
CA PRO A 28 -14.54 -1.04 -3.83
C PRO A 28 -14.18 -2.11 -4.86
N ILE A 29 -12.89 -2.27 -5.21
CA ILE A 29 -12.43 -3.36 -6.11
C ILE A 29 -12.70 -4.76 -5.57
N PHE A 30 -12.81 -4.92 -4.26
CA PHE A 30 -13.04 -6.17 -3.55
C PHE A 30 -14.46 -6.29 -2.99
N ALA A 31 -15.41 -5.44 -3.41
CA ALA A 31 -16.79 -5.48 -2.93
C ALA A 31 -17.46 -6.85 -3.12
N ASP A 32 -17.14 -7.54 -4.23
CA ASP A 32 -17.66 -8.87 -4.56
C ASP A 32 -16.70 -10.02 -4.15
N TYR A 33 -15.62 -9.70 -3.42
CA TYR A 33 -14.64 -10.68 -2.97
C TYR A 33 -14.93 -11.12 -1.53
N PRO A 34 -14.74 -12.40 -1.17
CA PRO A 34 -14.97 -12.85 0.20
C PRO A 34 -14.17 -12.00 1.20
N LYS A 35 -14.86 -11.44 2.20
CA LYS A 35 -14.20 -10.69 3.28
C LYS A 35 -13.22 -11.62 3.99
N PHE A 36 -12.01 -11.12 4.19
CA PHE A 36 -10.93 -11.82 4.87
C PHE A 36 -10.50 -10.98 6.07
N ASP A 37 -10.19 -11.67 7.17
CA ASP A 37 -9.80 -11.03 8.42
C ASP A 37 -8.31 -10.68 8.34
N LEU A 38 -8.00 -9.48 7.86
CA LEU A 38 -6.65 -8.91 7.92
C LEU A 38 -6.54 -8.02 9.15
N ALA A 39 -5.94 -8.57 10.20
CA ALA A 39 -5.35 -7.76 11.25
C ALA A 39 -3.88 -7.49 10.89
N PRO A 40 -3.37 -6.25 11.05
CA PRO A 40 -1.94 -6.01 10.97
C PRO A 40 -1.19 -6.90 11.97
N ASP A 41 -0.28 -7.75 11.48
CA ASP A 41 0.60 -8.56 12.32
C ASP A 41 1.81 -7.72 12.78
N VAL A 42 1.50 -6.66 13.55
CA VAL A 42 2.48 -5.72 14.10
C VAL A 42 2.20 -5.57 15.59
N PRO A 43 3.18 -5.84 16.48
CA PRO A 43 3.01 -5.61 17.91
C PRO A 43 2.58 -4.17 18.21
N ASP A 44 1.61 -3.99 19.13
CA ASP A 44 1.02 -2.69 19.47
C ASP A 44 2.08 -1.63 19.83
N GLU A 45 3.15 -2.04 20.51
CA GLU A 45 4.26 -1.15 20.88
C GLU A 45 5.06 -0.62 19.68
N LEU A 46 5.01 -1.31 18.53
CA LEU A 46 5.73 -0.93 17.31
C LEU A 46 4.91 -0.05 16.37
N ILE A 47 3.57 -0.08 16.45
CA ILE A 47 2.68 0.73 15.60
C ILE A 47 3.07 2.22 15.59
N PRO A 48 3.38 2.87 16.73
CA PRO A 48 3.96 4.21 16.76
C PRO A 48 5.16 4.44 15.86
N ALA A 49 6.13 3.51 15.89
CA ALA A 49 7.36 3.62 15.13
C ALA A 49 7.10 3.35 13.65
N ALA A 50 6.25 2.36 13.34
CA ALA A 50 5.82 2.06 11.98
C ALA A 50 5.15 3.27 11.33
N LEU A 51 4.18 3.91 12.00
CA LEU A 51 3.48 5.08 11.48
C LEU A 51 4.40 6.29 11.31
N ARG A 52 5.39 6.50 12.19
CA ARG A 52 6.43 7.52 11.98
C ARG A 52 7.29 7.22 10.77
N GLY A 53 7.65 5.95 10.57
CA GLY A 53 8.37 5.49 9.38
C GLY A 53 7.61 5.81 8.11
N VAL A 54 6.33 5.40 8.04
CA VAL A 54 5.43 5.71 6.92
C VAL A 54 5.35 7.20 6.66
N GLY A 55 5.13 8.02 7.70
CA GLY A 55 5.06 9.48 7.56
C GLY A 55 6.38 10.16 7.19
N SER A 56 7.51 9.45 7.18
CA SER A 56 8.82 9.94 6.74
C SER A 56 9.27 9.35 5.39
N SER A 57 8.50 8.41 4.83
CA SER A 57 8.80 7.77 3.55
C SER A 57 8.39 8.68 2.40
N GLU A 58 9.35 9.48 1.95
CA GLU A 58 9.22 10.29 0.74
C GLU A 58 9.82 9.56 -0.47
N LEU A 59 9.24 9.80 -1.65
CA LEU A 59 9.86 9.35 -2.90
C LEU A 59 11.16 10.12 -3.16
N PRO A 60 12.18 9.49 -3.77
CA PRO A 60 13.35 10.20 -4.26
C PRO A 60 12.99 11.30 -5.26
N ALA A 61 13.93 12.21 -5.51
CA ALA A 61 13.79 13.19 -6.57
C ALA A 61 13.56 12.51 -7.94
N PRO A 62 12.75 13.08 -8.85
CA PRO A 62 12.43 12.48 -10.14
C PRO A 62 13.65 12.04 -10.96
N GLU A 63 14.75 12.80 -10.90
CA GLU A 63 16.00 12.50 -11.60
C GLU A 63 16.65 11.21 -11.09
N ALA A 64 16.51 10.92 -9.79
CA ALA A 64 17.00 9.68 -9.20
C ALA A 64 16.14 8.48 -9.61
N ILE A 65 14.83 8.68 -9.79
CA ILE A 65 13.92 7.66 -10.31
C ILE A 65 14.23 7.38 -11.78
N ALA A 66 14.45 8.42 -12.58
CA ALA A 66 14.76 8.30 -14.01
C ALA A 66 16.11 7.61 -14.28
N ALA A 67 17.02 7.59 -13.31
CA ALA A 67 18.29 6.87 -13.40
C ALA A 67 18.17 5.36 -13.12
N LEU A 68 16.98 4.85 -12.78
CA LEU A 68 16.76 3.42 -12.55
C LEU A 68 16.53 2.69 -13.87
N ASP A 69 17.61 2.11 -14.41
CA ASP A 69 17.59 1.44 -15.72
C ASP A 69 17.07 -0.01 -15.68
N HIS A 70 16.81 -0.58 -14.50
CA HIS A 70 16.27 -1.93 -14.43
C HIS A 70 14.82 -1.98 -14.93
N PRO A 71 14.37 -3.09 -15.52
CA PRO A 71 12.95 -3.30 -15.78
C PRO A 71 12.12 -3.11 -14.51
N ALA A 72 10.92 -2.54 -14.63
CA ALA A 72 9.99 -2.38 -13.51
C ALA A 72 8.56 -2.74 -13.92
N LEU A 73 7.90 -3.58 -13.13
CA LEU A 73 6.47 -3.85 -13.28
C LEU A 73 5.71 -3.04 -12.22
N ILE A 74 4.84 -2.14 -12.68
CA ILE A 74 3.96 -1.32 -11.84
C ILE A 74 2.55 -1.93 -11.90
N LEU A 75 2.06 -2.38 -10.76
CA LEU A 75 0.71 -2.93 -10.60
C LEU A 75 -0.08 -2.00 -9.69
N THR A 76 -1.24 -1.54 -10.15
CA THR A 76 -2.14 -0.67 -9.40
C THR A 76 -3.59 -1.03 -9.68
N TRP A 77 -4.53 -0.54 -8.87
CA TRP A 77 -5.95 -0.56 -9.21
C TRP A 77 -6.61 0.80 -9.06
N ASP A 78 -7.76 0.99 -9.70
CA ASP A 78 -8.40 2.31 -9.89
C ASP A 78 -9.24 2.82 -8.72
N THR A 79 -9.54 1.96 -7.75
CA THR A 79 -10.34 2.29 -6.55
C THR A 79 -9.52 2.28 -5.26
N ASP A 80 -8.20 2.45 -5.34
CA ASP A 80 -7.36 2.69 -4.15
C ASP A 80 -7.38 4.19 -3.77
N PRO A 81 -8.02 4.58 -2.65
CA PRO A 81 -8.01 5.97 -2.21
C PRO A 81 -6.65 6.41 -1.62
N LEU A 82 -5.79 5.47 -1.21
CA LEU A 82 -4.47 5.75 -0.64
C LEU A 82 -3.38 5.81 -1.72
N HIS A 83 -3.59 5.12 -2.85
CA HIS A 83 -2.63 5.07 -3.97
C HIS A 83 -3.33 5.39 -5.30
N PRO A 84 -3.57 6.68 -5.62
CA PRO A 84 -4.22 7.06 -6.87
C PRO A 84 -3.47 6.55 -8.10
N VAL A 85 -4.21 6.19 -9.15
CA VAL A 85 -3.63 5.73 -10.44
C VAL A 85 -2.64 6.76 -11.02
N SER A 86 -2.88 8.05 -10.80
CA SER A 86 -1.96 9.11 -11.25
C SER A 86 -0.55 8.99 -10.64
N THR A 87 -0.41 8.43 -9.45
CA THR A 87 0.91 8.12 -8.87
C THR A 87 1.62 7.04 -9.67
N ALA A 88 0.90 5.98 -10.06
CA ALA A 88 1.45 4.90 -10.88
C ALA A 88 1.79 5.36 -12.31
N GLU A 89 0.92 6.19 -12.91
CA GLU A 89 1.17 6.84 -14.21
C GLU A 89 2.43 7.72 -14.14
N ARG A 90 2.57 8.53 -13.09
CA ARG A 90 3.74 9.38 -12.91
C ARG A 90 5.04 8.57 -12.74
N LEU A 91 4.98 7.44 -12.04
CA LEU A 91 6.13 6.53 -11.94
C LEU A 91 6.46 5.90 -13.29
N HIS A 92 5.45 5.52 -14.08
CA HIS A 92 5.64 4.96 -15.41
C HIS A 92 6.30 5.96 -16.38
N GLU A 93 5.93 7.25 -16.30
CA GLU A 93 6.58 8.32 -17.06
C GLU A 93 8.05 8.52 -16.69
N LEU A 94 8.41 8.32 -15.42
CA LEU A 94 9.76 8.54 -14.91
C LEU A 94 10.68 7.34 -15.13
N LEU A 95 10.17 6.12 -14.98
CA LEU A 95 10.95 4.89 -15.09
C LEU A 95 11.10 4.47 -16.56
N PRO A 96 12.31 4.53 -17.13
CA PRO A 96 12.53 4.36 -18.58
C PRO A 96 12.13 2.97 -19.09
N ASN A 97 12.26 1.93 -18.26
CA ASN A 97 12.00 0.54 -18.62
C ASN A 97 10.84 -0.06 -17.82
N SER A 98 9.78 0.73 -17.59
CA SER A 98 8.63 0.29 -16.82
C SER A 98 7.47 -0.23 -17.68
N THR A 99 6.67 -1.12 -17.11
CA THR A 99 5.37 -1.55 -17.63
C THR A 99 4.31 -1.27 -16.56
N LEU A 100 3.20 -0.64 -16.95
CA LEU A 100 2.09 -0.31 -16.07
C LEU A 100 0.87 -1.18 -16.37
N HIS A 101 0.27 -1.75 -15.33
CA HIS A 101 -1.01 -2.43 -15.39
C HIS A 101 -1.99 -1.86 -14.36
N VAL A 102 -3.16 -1.40 -14.82
CA VAL A 102 -4.23 -0.85 -13.98
C VAL A 102 -5.40 -1.82 -13.92
N SER A 103 -5.62 -2.39 -12.75
CA SER A 103 -6.74 -3.30 -12.47
C SER A 103 -8.03 -2.58 -12.13
N ARG A 104 -9.14 -3.13 -12.61
CA ARG A 104 -10.51 -2.61 -12.42
C ARG A 104 -11.45 -3.61 -11.76
N THR A 105 -11.00 -4.85 -11.56
CA THR A 105 -11.80 -5.93 -10.95
C THR A 105 -10.92 -6.78 -10.05
N ALA A 106 -11.52 -7.40 -9.02
CA ALA A 106 -10.82 -8.37 -8.17
C ALA A 106 -10.24 -9.54 -8.98
N GLU A 107 -10.92 -9.97 -10.05
CA GLU A 107 -10.43 -11.04 -10.92
C GLU A 107 -9.16 -10.65 -11.68
N ASP A 108 -9.06 -9.40 -12.14
CA ASP A 108 -7.83 -8.91 -12.75
C ASP A 108 -6.71 -8.73 -11.71
N VAL A 109 -7.01 -8.37 -10.46
CA VAL A 109 -6.02 -8.39 -9.38
C VAL A 109 -5.48 -9.80 -9.14
N LYS A 110 -6.31 -10.85 -9.20
CA LYS A 110 -5.81 -12.24 -9.10
C LYS A 110 -4.84 -12.63 -10.20
N SER A 111 -4.92 -11.98 -11.36
CA SER A 111 -3.97 -12.21 -12.45
C SER A 111 -2.55 -11.73 -12.13
N TRP A 112 -2.37 -10.91 -11.09
CA TRP A 112 -1.08 -10.31 -10.73
C TRP A 112 0.01 -11.34 -10.50
N THR A 113 -0.29 -12.48 -9.87
CA THR A 113 0.69 -13.57 -9.72
C THR A 113 1.26 -14.00 -11.07
N GLY A 114 0.42 -14.19 -12.08
CA GLY A 114 0.84 -14.55 -13.44
C GLY A 114 1.66 -13.45 -14.12
N ARG A 115 1.30 -12.18 -13.89
CA ARG A 115 2.04 -11.01 -14.42
C ARG A 115 3.43 -10.92 -13.80
N VAL A 116 3.53 -11.11 -12.48
CA VAL A 116 4.81 -11.13 -11.75
C VAL A 116 5.68 -12.30 -12.22
N THR A 117 5.13 -13.51 -12.35
CA THR A 117 5.90 -14.64 -12.87
C THR A 117 6.34 -14.42 -14.31
N GLY A 118 5.48 -13.85 -15.15
CA GLY A 118 5.81 -13.51 -16.53
C GLY A 118 6.93 -12.46 -16.62
N PHE A 119 6.89 -11.46 -15.74
CA PHE A 119 7.92 -10.42 -15.65
C PHE A 119 9.29 -10.98 -15.26
N PHE A 120 9.36 -11.95 -14.34
CA PHE A 120 10.61 -12.60 -13.95
C PHE A 120 11.07 -13.74 -14.88
N ALA A 121 10.24 -14.16 -15.83
CA ALA A 121 10.59 -15.21 -16.79
C ALA A 121 11.32 -14.69 -18.04
N GLY A 122 11.38 -13.36 -18.23
CA GLY A 122 12.19 -12.67 -19.23
C GLY A 122 13.28 -11.82 -18.59
#